data_AF-A0A4Q9LHH7-F1
#
_entry.id   AF-A0A4Q9LHH7-F1
#
_cell.length_a   1.000
_cell.length_b   1.000
_cell.length_c   1.000
_cell.angle_alpha   90.00
_cell.angle_beta   90.00
_cell.angle_gamma   90.00
#
_symmetry.space_group_name_H-M   'P 1'
#
loop_
_entity.id
_entity.type
_entity.pdbx_description
1 polymer ?
#
loop_
_entity_poly.entity_id
_entity_poly.type
_entity_poly.pdbx_seq_one_letter_code
_entity_poly.pdbx_strand_id
1 'polypeptide(L)'
;MREYLIDNESYEWILHMLDVRTTFLFGVPLQTKSVAGIANALDNLIFLEGAPSILRTDNGREFVNRRINKFVMIPIFLLFP
;
A
#
# COMPACT_ATOMS: atom_id res chain seq x y z
N MET A 1 11.78 4.67 21.75
CA MET A 1 10.94 4.77 20.54
C MET A 1 9.62 4.03 20.69
N ARG A 2 9.51 2.76 21.11
CA ARG A 2 8.21 2.06 21.22
C ARG A 2 7.17 2.65 22.19
N GLU A 3 7.55 3.58 23.05
CA GLU A 3 6.64 4.27 23.99
C GLU A 3 5.47 4.96 23.28
N TYR A 4 5.68 5.50 22.07
CA TYR A 4 4.59 6.14 21.30
C TYR A 4 3.52 5.16 20.82
N LEU A 5 3.75 3.84 20.87
CA LEU A 5 2.77 2.86 20.39
C LEU A 5 1.53 2.82 21.29
N ILE A 6 1.66 3.19 22.57
CA ILE A 6 0.53 3.27 23.49
C ILE A 6 -0.34 4.47 23.09
N ASP A 7 0.29 5.62 22.86
CA ASP A 7 -0.40 6.86 22.51
C ASP A 7 -0.95 6.85 21.09
N ASN A 8 -0.32 6.10 20.17
CA ASN A 8 -0.73 5.98 18.77
C ASN A 8 -1.52 4.70 18.48
N GLU A 9 -2.17 4.10 19.48
CA GLU A 9 -3.03 2.91 19.34
C GLU A 9 -2.38 1.78 18.51
N SER A 10 -1.07 1.57 18.70
CA SER A 10 -0.23 0.60 17.98
C SER A 10 -0.10 0.83 16.46
N TYR A 11 -0.51 1.98 15.93
CA TYR A 11 -0.19 2.37 14.56
C TYR A 11 1.30 2.71 14.46
N GLU A 12 2.02 2.00 13.59
CA GLU A 12 3.48 2.16 13.42
C GLU A 12 3.84 2.39 11.95
N TRP A 13 2.92 2.07 11.04
CA TRP A 13 3.17 2.04 9.60
C TRP A 13 2.20 2.98 8.89
N ILE A 14 2.62 3.52 7.74
CA ILE A 14 1.75 4.26 6.84
C ILE A 14 1.89 3.64 5.46
N LEU A 15 0.76 3.17 4.90
CA LEU A 15 0.67 2.80 3.50
C LEU A 15 0.45 4.07 2.69
N HIS A 16 1.39 4.37 1.79
CA HIS A 16 1.30 5.48 0.87
C HIS A 16 0.87 5.00 -0.52
N MET A 17 -0.14 5.63 -1.10
CA MET A 17 -0.53 5.44 -2.50
C MET A 17 -0.58 6.79 -3.19
N LEU A 18 0.23 6.95 -4.22
CA LEU A 18 0.29 8.18 -5.01
C LEU A 18 -0.43 7.96 -6.35
N ASP A 19 -1.45 8.78 -6.62
CA ASP A 19 -1.94 8.92 -7.99
C ASP A 19 -0.95 9.79 -8.79
N VAL A 20 -0.23 9.14 -9.70
CA VAL A 20 0.79 9.79 -10.53
C VAL A 20 0.23 10.83 -11.50
N ARG A 21 -1.07 10.77 -11.85
CA ARG A 21 -1.69 11.73 -12.77
C ARG A 21 -2.02 13.04 -12.06
N THR A 22 -2.60 12.95 -10.88
CA THR A 22 -3.09 14.11 -10.13
C THR A 22 -2.10 14.59 -9.07
N THR A 23 -1.06 13.80 -8.79
CA THR A 23 -0.13 13.98 -7.67
C THR A 23 -0.81 13.94 -6.29
N PHE A 24 -2.01 13.37 -6.22
CA PHE A 24 -2.75 13.20 -4.97
C PHE A 24 -2.18 12.01 -4.18
N LEU A 25 -1.87 12.22 -2.90
CA LEU A 25 -1.28 11.23 -2.02
C LEU A 25 -2.30 10.76 -0.98
N PHE A 26 -2.57 9.47 -0.97
CA PHE A 26 -3.30 8.79 0.10
C PHE A 26 -2.31 8.26 1.14
N GLY A 27 -2.59 8.55 2.42
CA GLY A 27 -1.85 8.01 3.56
C GLY A 27 -2.80 7.22 4.46
N VAL A 28 -2.60 5.90 4.53
CA VAL A 28 -3.42 5.01 5.36
C VAL A 28 -2.60 4.50 6.54
N PRO A 29 -2.95 4.83 7.79
CA PRO A 29 -2.24 4.33 8.95
C PRO A 29 -2.50 2.83 9.13
N LEU A 30 -1.45 2.08 9.48
CA LEU A 30 -1.47 0.64 9.67
C LEU A 30 -0.80 0.25 11.00
N GLN A 31 -1.48 -0.62 11.75
CA GLN A 31 -0.91 -1.24 12.96
C GLN A 31 0.10 -2.35 12.63
N THR A 32 0.02 -2.94 11.42
CA THR A 32 0.93 -4.01 11.00
C THR A 32 1.32 -3.83 9.53
N LYS A 33 2.55 -4.18 9.19
CA LYS A 33 3.01 -4.37 7.81
C LYS A 33 2.72 -5.78 7.25
N SER A 34 1.75 -6.49 7.81
CA SER A 34 1.41 -7.83 7.33
C SER A 34 0.79 -7.74 5.93
N VAL A 35 1.04 -8.76 5.10
CA VAL A 35 0.42 -8.87 3.76
C VAL A 35 -1.10 -8.73 3.84
N ALA A 36 -1.72 -9.31 4.87
CA ALA A 36 -3.16 -9.25 5.05
C ALA A 36 -3.65 -7.83 5.41
N GLY A 37 -2.95 -7.13 6.30
CA GLY A 37 -3.28 -5.76 6.67
C GLY A 37 -3.14 -4.80 5.49
N ILE A 38 -2.05 -4.95 4.71
CA ILE A 38 -1.79 -4.15 3.52
C ILE A 38 -2.81 -4.43 2.42
N ALA A 39 -3.12 -5.70 2.15
CA ALA A 39 -4.13 -6.05 1.15
C ALA A 39 -5.51 -5.48 1.50
N ASN A 40 -5.93 -5.59 2.77
CA ASN A 40 -7.22 -5.04 3.21
C ASN A 40 -7.27 -3.51 3.10
N ALA A 41 -6.17 -2.83 3.43
CA ALA A 41 -6.10 -1.38 3.28
C ALA A 41 -6.13 -0.94 1.81
N LEU A 42 -5.42 -1.66 0.93
CA LEU A 42 -5.48 -1.43 -0.52
C LEU A 42 -6.87 -1.70 -1.10
N ASP A 43 -7.51 -2.81 -0.72
CA ASP A 43 -8.88 -3.15 -1.14
C ASP A 43 -9.86 -2.03 -0.77
N ASN A 44 -9.79 -1.54 0.48
CA ASN A 44 -10.65 -0.44 0.94
C ASN A 44 -10.39 0.86 0.17
N LEU A 45 -9.11 1.21 -0.04
CA LEU A 45 -8.75 2.43 -0.76
C LEU A 45 -9.22 2.37 -2.22
N ILE A 46 -9.01 1.23 -2.88
CA ILE A 46 -9.47 0.97 -4.26
C ILE A 46 -10.99 0.95 -4.36
N PHE A 47 -11.69 0.43 -3.36
CA PHE A 47 -13.15 0.45 -3.33
C PHE A 47 -13.70 1.89 -3.23
N LEU A 48 -13.05 2.76 -2.46
CA LEU A 48 -13.46 4.16 -2.26
C LEU A 48 -13.10 5.05 -3.46
N GLU A 49 -11.87 4.95 -3.95
CA GLU A 49 -11.30 5.88 -4.94
C GLU A 49 -11.42 5.36 -6.38
N GLY A 50 -11.72 4.06 -6.53
CA GLY A 50 -11.70 3.35 -7.81
C GLY A 50 -10.37 2.63 -8.07
N ALA A 51 -10.44 1.57 -8.87
CA ALA A 51 -9.28 0.76 -9.19
C ALA A 51 -8.36 1.47 -10.20
N PRO A 52 -7.05 1.57 -9.93
CA PRO A 52 -6.11 2.11 -10.90
C PRO A 52 -5.95 1.12 -12.07
N SER A 53 -5.67 1.65 -13.27
CA SER A 53 -5.35 0.80 -14.42
C SER A 53 -4.02 0.05 -14.24
N ILE A 54 -3.07 0.65 -13.51
CA ILE A 54 -1.76 0.06 -13.19
C ILE A 54 -1.45 0.39 -11.74
N LEU A 55 -1.21 -0.64 -10.92
CA LEU A 55 -0.68 -0.48 -9.57
C LEU A 55 0.83 -0.76 -9.60
N ARG A 56 1.65 0.18 -9.13
CA ARG A 56 3.11 0.01 -9.04
C ARG A 56 3.52 -0.05 -7.58
N THR A 57 4.32 -1.06 -7.24
CA THR A 57 4.94 -1.21 -5.92
C THR A 57 6.41 -1.52 -6.10
N ASP A 58 7.17 -1.46 -5.02
CA ASP A 58 8.49 -2.08 -4.97
C ASP A 58 8.37 -3.63 -4.88
N ASN A 59 9.51 -4.30 -4.80
CA ASN A 59 9.61 -5.75 -4.60
C ASN A 59 9.56 -6.17 -3.11
N GLY A 60 8.94 -5.35 -2.25
CA GLY A 60 8.72 -5.67 -0.85
C GLY A 60 7.96 -7.00 -0.71
N ARG A 61 8.33 -7.80 0.30
CA ARG A 61 7.71 -9.12 0.54
C ARG A 61 6.20 -9.02 0.78
N GLU A 62 5.79 -7.88 1.31
CA GLU A 62 4.42 -7.45 1.52
C GLU A 62 3.62 -7.31 0.21
N PHE A 63 4.26 -6.93 -0.89
CA PHE A 63 3.63 -6.63 -2.18
C PHE A 63 3.76 -7.75 -3.22
N VAL A 64 4.77 -8.62 -3.11
CA VAL A 64 5.01 -9.74 -4.05
C VAL A 64 4.04 -10.93 -3.83
N ASN A 65 3.12 -10.83 -2.87
CA ASN A 65 2.19 -11.92 -2.54
C ASN A 65 1.02 -12.04 -3.53
N ARG A 66 0.56 -13.28 -3.78
CA ARG A 66 -0.61 -13.61 -4.62
C ARG A 66 -1.88 -12.83 -4.25
N ARG A 67 -2.04 -12.41 -2.99
CA ARG A 67 -3.17 -11.57 -2.56
C ARG A 67 -3.16 -10.18 -3.20
N ILE A 68 -1.99 -9.57 -3.36
CA ILE A 68 -1.83 -8.25 -3.99
C ILE A 68 -1.80 -8.38 -5.52
N ASN A 69 -1.24 -9.48 -6.05
CA ASN A 69 -1.21 -9.76 -7.50
C ASN A 69 -2.59 -9.91 -8.18
N LYS A 70 -3.69 -9.81 -7.43
CA LYS A 70 -5.03 -9.65 -8.02
C LYS A 70 -5.17 -8.31 -8.75
N PHE A 71 -4.38 -7.31 -8.38
CA PHE A 71 -4.26 -6.05 -9.10
C PHE A 71 -3.28 -6.20 -10.26
N VAL A 72 -3.50 -5.51 -11.38
CA VAL A 72 -2.53 -5.46 -12.50
C VAL A 72 -1.28 -4.73 -12.00
N MET A 73 -0.34 -5.52 -11.47
CA MET A 73 0.92 -5.05 -10.92
C MET A 73 2.01 -5.12 -11.97
N ILE A 74 2.64 -3.98 -12.21
CA ILE A 74 3.88 -3.92 -13.00
C ILE A 74 5.01 -3.56 -12.03
N PRO A 75 5.99 -4.46 -11.83
CA PRO A 75 7.17 -4.16 -11.02
C PRO A 75 7.91 -2.93 -11.54
N ILE A 76 8.33 -2.05 -10.63
CA ILE A 76 8.86 -0.73 -11.00
C ILE A 76 10.13 -0.79 -11.88
N PHE A 77 10.94 -1.84 -11.74
CA PHE A 77 12.16 -2.06 -12.52
C PHE A 77 11.92 -2.51 -13.96
N LEU A 78 10.68 -2.86 -14.35
CA LEU A 78 10.34 -3.18 -15.74
C LEU A 78 9.91 -1.94 -16.56
N LEU A 79 9.84 -0.77 -15.92
CA LEU A 79 9.32 0.47 -16.51
C LEU A 79 10.39 1.53 -16.78
N PHE A 80 11.62 1.30 -16.33
CA PHE A 80 12.77 2.15 -16.61
C PHE A 80 13.88 1.26 -17.18
N PRO A 81 14.24 1.39 -18.47
CA PRO A 81 15.37 0.68 -19.07
C PRO A 81 16.72 1.13 -18.49
#